data_AF-A0A1A7KC81-F1
#
_entry.id   AF-A0A1A7KC81-F1
#
_cell.length_a   1.000
_cell.length_b   1.000
_cell.length_c   1.000
_cell.angle_alpha   90.00
_cell.angle_beta   90.00
_cell.angle_gamma   90.00
#
_symmetry.space_group_name_H-M   'P 1'
#
loop_
_entity.id
_entity.type
_entity.pdbx_description
1 polymer ?
#
loop_
_entity_poly.entity_id
_entity_poly.type
_entity_poly.pdbx_seq_one_letter_code
_entity_poly.pdbx_strand_id
1 'polypeptide(L)'
;MHTADENIKINYGSIEIVKIKDELKIPVSCGTVKLENMNSSRAFYNESTHCNSCLHKKISIDAEGNIRNCPSMPQSFGNIKDTTLEKALNHKDFKKYWNLTKDKIEVCKDCEFRYICTDCRAYTEKTHENEFGLDTSKPLKCGYSPYTGEWEEWSTNPLKQKAIKYYRMQELVKKN
;
A
#
# COMPACT_ATOMS: atom_id res chain seq x y z
N MET A 1 1.57 7.46 -16.24
CA MET A 1 2.07 6.09 -16.52
C MET A 1 1.34 5.64 -17.78
N HIS A 2 2.06 5.26 -18.83
CA HIS A 2 1.44 5.03 -20.14
C HIS A 2 0.40 3.90 -20.07
N THR A 3 -0.77 4.14 -20.63
CA THR A 3 -1.87 3.18 -20.74
C THR A 3 -1.67 2.30 -21.95
N ALA A 4 -2.00 1.01 -21.86
CA ALA A 4 -2.07 0.17 -23.04
C ALA A 4 -3.33 0.52 -23.87
N ASP A 5 -3.31 0.25 -25.18
CA ASP A 5 -4.46 0.49 -26.05
C ASP A 5 -5.67 -0.38 -25.67
N GLU A 6 -5.38 -1.54 -25.08
CA GLU A 6 -6.34 -2.54 -24.63
C GLU A 6 -5.87 -3.26 -23.35
N ASN A 7 -6.83 -3.76 -22.58
CA ASN A 7 -6.55 -4.64 -21.45
C ASN A 7 -6.12 -6.00 -21.97
N ILE A 8 -4.88 -6.39 -21.71
CA ILE A 8 -4.31 -7.66 -22.17
C ILE A 8 -3.83 -8.45 -20.97
N LYS A 9 -4.22 -9.72 -20.89
CA LYS A 9 -3.69 -10.68 -19.92
C LYS A 9 -3.07 -11.85 -20.66
N ILE A 10 -1.75 -12.01 -20.56
CA ILE A 10 -1.02 -13.11 -21.21
C ILE A 10 -0.32 -13.93 -20.14
N ASN A 11 -0.44 -15.25 -20.22
CA ASN A 11 0.24 -16.19 -19.33
C ASN A 11 1.36 -16.92 -20.07
N TYR A 12 2.57 -16.87 -19.51
CA TYR A 12 3.75 -17.62 -19.94
C TYR A 12 4.18 -18.55 -18.80
N GLY A 13 3.56 -19.73 -18.72
CA GLY A 13 3.79 -20.65 -17.61
C GLY A 13 3.37 -20.04 -16.27
N SER A 14 4.33 -19.80 -15.36
CA SER A 14 4.11 -19.15 -14.08
C SER A 14 4.15 -17.63 -14.13
N ILE A 15 4.43 -17.04 -15.30
CA ILE A 15 4.52 -15.58 -15.48
C ILE A 15 3.20 -15.07 -16.05
N GLU A 16 2.56 -14.16 -15.34
CA GLU A 16 1.38 -13.44 -15.80
C GLU A 16 1.80 -12.02 -16.19
N ILE A 17 1.48 -11.62 -17.43
CA ILE A 17 1.67 -10.25 -17.92
C ILE A 17 0.28 -9.62 -18.04
N VAL A 18 0.05 -8.57 -17.26
CA VAL A 18 -1.17 -7.77 -17.31
C VAL A 18 -0.84 -6.38 -17.86
N LYS A 19 -1.47 -6.01 -18.97
CA LYS A 19 -1.53 -4.65 -19.48
C LYS A 19 -2.91 -4.10 -19.20
N ILE A 20 -2.96 -2.88 -18.69
CA ILE A 20 -4.21 -2.18 -18.41
C ILE A 20 -4.29 -0.89 -19.22
N LYS A 21 -5.49 -0.61 -19.72
CA LYS A 21 -5.84 0.63 -20.38
C LYS A 21 -6.11 1.76 -19.39
N ASP A 22 -6.52 1.42 -18.17
CA ASP A 22 -6.81 2.43 -17.17
C ASP A 22 -5.54 3.16 -16.73
N GLU A 23 -5.62 4.49 -16.71
CA GLU A 23 -4.52 5.30 -16.22
C GLU A 23 -4.42 5.17 -14.70
N LEU A 24 -3.33 4.55 -14.24
CA LEU A 24 -2.98 4.54 -12.83
C LEU A 24 -2.44 5.90 -12.41
N LYS A 25 -3.30 6.67 -11.73
CA LYS A 25 -2.95 7.96 -11.15
C LYS A 25 -2.39 7.75 -9.75
N ILE A 26 -1.07 7.67 -9.63
CA ILE A 26 -0.39 7.67 -8.33
C ILE A 26 -0.30 9.14 -7.85
N PRO A 27 -0.73 9.47 -6.62
CA PRO A 27 -1.02 8.53 -5.54
C PRO A 27 -2.50 8.14 -5.40
N VAL A 28 -3.42 8.71 -6.18
CA VAL A 28 -4.89 8.51 -6.07
C VAL A 28 -5.28 7.03 -6.01
N SER A 29 -4.80 6.22 -6.94
CA SER A 29 -5.23 4.82 -7.11
C SER A 29 -4.66 3.84 -6.08
N CYS A 30 -3.61 4.20 -5.32
CA CYS A 30 -2.96 3.29 -4.39
C CYS A 30 -3.47 3.43 -2.96
N GLY A 31 -3.55 2.32 -2.21
CA GLY A 31 -3.82 2.32 -0.78
C GLY A 31 -5.26 2.66 -0.38
N THR A 32 -6.17 2.76 -1.34
CA THR A 32 -7.60 2.96 -1.11
C THR A 32 -8.20 1.71 -0.47
N VAL A 33 -8.86 1.88 0.68
CA VAL A 33 -9.51 0.78 1.39
C VAL A 33 -11.01 0.97 1.26
N LYS A 34 -11.68 0.00 0.62
CA LYS A 34 -13.12 -0.07 0.44
C LYS A 34 -13.55 -1.52 0.52
N LEU A 35 -14.82 -1.75 0.88
CA LEU A 35 -15.37 -3.11 0.98
C LEU A 35 -15.28 -3.88 -0.34
N GLU A 36 -15.48 -3.20 -1.48
CA GLU A 36 -15.37 -3.76 -2.84
C GLU A 36 -13.96 -4.30 -3.19
N ASN A 37 -12.92 -3.83 -2.50
CA ASN A 37 -11.53 -4.19 -2.77
C ASN A 37 -10.95 -5.17 -1.74
N MET A 38 -11.78 -5.72 -0.86
CA MET A 38 -11.36 -6.73 0.12
C MET A 38 -11.08 -8.06 -0.56
N ASN A 39 -10.06 -8.78 -0.09
CA ASN A 39 -9.66 -10.07 -0.63
C ASN A 39 -9.94 -11.18 0.39
N SER A 40 -11.01 -11.94 0.15
CA SER A 40 -11.45 -13.05 0.99
C SER A 40 -10.82 -14.40 0.63
N SER A 41 -9.82 -14.42 -0.28
CA SER A 41 -9.15 -15.67 -0.62
C SER A 41 -8.37 -16.23 0.57
N ARG A 42 -8.35 -17.56 0.70
CA ARG A 42 -7.60 -18.25 1.76
C ARG A 42 -6.10 -17.91 1.72
N ALA A 43 -5.53 -17.77 0.52
CA ALA A 43 -4.13 -17.40 0.35
C ALA A 43 -3.82 -16.02 0.94
N PHE A 44 -4.65 -15.02 0.62
CA PHE A 44 -4.50 -13.67 1.13
C PHE A 44 -4.69 -13.60 2.65
N TYR A 45 -5.69 -14.30 3.18
CA TYR A 45 -5.93 -14.39 4.62
C TYR A 45 -4.73 -14.98 5.36
N ASN A 46 -4.20 -16.10 4.88
CA ASN A 46 -3.05 -16.76 5.48
C ASN A 46 -1.79 -15.90 5.41
N GLU A 47 -1.58 -15.15 4.32
CA GLU A 47 -0.45 -14.21 4.23
C GLU A 47 -0.61 -13.04 5.20
N SER A 48 -1.81 -12.46 5.28
CA SER A 48 -2.11 -11.27 6.09
C SER A 48 -2.02 -11.52 7.61
N THR A 49 -2.14 -12.76 8.06
CA THR A 49 -1.97 -13.16 9.47
C THR A 49 -0.51 -13.23 9.90
N HIS A 50 0.44 -13.32 8.97
CA HIS A 50 1.86 -13.48 9.27
C HIS A 50 2.72 -12.30 8.81
N CYS A 51 2.29 -11.60 7.76
CA CYS A 51 3.07 -10.57 7.10
C CYS A 51 2.22 -9.36 6.69
N ASN A 52 2.88 -8.28 6.26
CA ASN A 52 2.20 -7.15 5.63
C ASN A 52 1.61 -7.58 4.28
N SER A 53 0.29 -7.44 4.13
CA SER A 53 -0.46 -7.92 2.96
C SER A 53 -0.19 -7.16 1.65
N CYS A 54 0.40 -5.97 1.72
CA CYS A 54 0.76 -5.19 0.54
C CYS A 54 2.21 -5.44 0.09
N LEU A 55 3.18 -5.51 1.01
CA LEU A 55 4.62 -5.41 0.74
C LEU A 55 5.38 -6.74 0.77
N HIS A 56 4.87 -7.75 1.49
CA HIS A 56 5.58 -9.01 1.66
C HIS A 56 5.85 -9.68 0.31
N LYS A 57 7.10 -10.13 0.10
CA LYS A 57 7.59 -10.77 -1.14
C LYS A 57 7.41 -9.96 -2.42
N LYS A 58 7.20 -8.64 -2.32
CA LYS A 58 7.05 -7.76 -3.49
C LYS A 58 8.24 -6.82 -3.64
N ILE A 59 8.59 -6.61 -4.89
CA ILE A 59 9.57 -5.64 -5.36
C ILE A 59 8.96 -4.92 -6.57
N SER A 60 9.28 -3.66 -6.72
CA SER A 60 8.75 -2.80 -7.77
C SER A 60 9.86 -1.96 -8.36
N ILE A 61 9.71 -1.62 -9.63
CA ILE A 61 10.51 -0.65 -10.35
C ILE A 61 9.53 0.43 -10.80
N ASP A 62 9.74 1.68 -10.37
CA ASP A 62 8.87 2.79 -10.77
C ASP A 62 9.18 3.29 -12.20
N ALA A 63 8.41 4.26 -12.67
CA ALA A 63 8.54 4.81 -14.03
C ALA A 63 9.90 5.49 -14.30
N GLU A 64 10.65 5.84 -13.25
CA GLU A 64 11.99 6.43 -13.35
C GLU A 64 13.11 5.36 -13.23
N GLY A 65 12.72 4.10 -13.06
CA GLY A 65 13.64 2.98 -12.88
C GLY A 65 14.09 2.77 -11.43
N ASN A 66 13.52 3.49 -10.45
CA ASN A 66 13.91 3.30 -9.05
C ASN A 66 13.34 2.00 -8.50
N ILE A 67 14.19 1.24 -7.79
CA ILE A 67 13.80 -0.01 -7.16
C ILE A 67 13.22 0.29 -5.78
N ARG A 68 11.97 -0.12 -5.56
CA ARG A 68 11.21 0.13 -4.32
C ARG A 68 10.50 -1.17 -3.90
N ASN A 69 10.08 -1.27 -2.65
CA ASN A 69 9.20 -2.36 -2.20
C ASN A 69 7.72 -2.13 -2.58
N CYS A 70 7.33 -0.90 -2.89
CA CYS A 70 6.09 -0.53 -3.55
C CYS A 70 6.32 0.76 -4.34
N PRO A 71 5.70 0.96 -5.54
CA PRO A 71 5.92 2.16 -6.34
C PRO A 71 5.61 3.47 -5.61
N SER A 72 4.71 3.41 -4.62
CA SER A 72 4.31 4.55 -3.79
C SER A 72 5.19 4.81 -2.57
N MET A 73 6.15 3.92 -2.26
CA MET A 73 7.02 4.09 -1.10
C MET A 73 8.08 5.15 -1.35
N PRO A 74 8.33 6.08 -0.41
CA PRO A 74 9.23 7.21 -0.64
C PRO A 74 10.71 6.80 -0.75
N GLN A 75 11.11 5.74 -0.05
CA GLN A 75 12.48 5.23 -0.07
C GLN A 75 12.74 4.43 -1.36
N SER A 76 13.82 4.79 -2.05
CA SER A 76 14.42 3.99 -3.13
C SER A 76 15.56 3.15 -2.56
N PHE A 77 15.76 1.97 -3.12
CA PHE A 77 16.85 1.04 -2.78
C PHE A 77 17.87 0.89 -3.93
N GLY A 78 17.85 1.82 -4.88
CA GLY A 78 18.74 1.86 -6.05
C GLY A 78 17.97 2.14 -7.34
N ASN A 79 18.67 2.18 -8.47
CA ASN A 79 18.06 2.31 -9.80
C ASN A 79 18.42 1.10 -10.67
N ILE A 80 17.48 0.62 -11.48
CA ILE A 80 17.69 -0.59 -12.31
C ILE A 80 18.85 -0.44 -13.32
N LYS A 81 19.26 0.80 -13.61
CA LYS A 81 20.42 1.10 -14.47
C LYS A 81 21.75 0.63 -13.87
N ASP A 82 21.87 0.60 -12.54
CA ASP A 82 23.14 0.37 -11.84
C ASP A 82 23.05 -0.58 -10.63
N THR A 83 21.84 -0.97 -10.23
CA THR A 83 21.57 -1.77 -9.04
C THR A 83 20.78 -3.02 -9.42
N THR A 84 21.31 -4.19 -9.07
CA THR A 84 20.58 -5.46 -9.26
C THR A 84 19.44 -5.58 -8.25
N LEU A 85 18.39 -6.33 -8.60
CA LEU A 85 17.28 -6.61 -7.69
C LEU A 85 17.75 -7.31 -6.41
N GLU A 86 18.75 -8.20 -6.53
CA GLU A 86 19.35 -8.87 -5.37
C GLU A 86 20.03 -7.88 -4.42
N LYS A 87 20.82 -6.94 -4.96
CA LYS A 87 21.47 -5.89 -4.15
C LYS A 87 20.44 -5.01 -3.43
N ALA A 88 19.37 -4.62 -4.13
CA ALA A 88 18.29 -3.86 -3.52
C ALA A 88 17.54 -4.66 -2.44
N LEU A 89 17.26 -5.95 -2.69
CA LEU A 89 16.57 -6.85 -1.75
C LEU A 89 17.39 -7.11 -0.48
N ASN A 90 18.71 -7.10 -0.59
CA ASN A 90 19.64 -7.28 0.54
C ASN A 90 19.90 -5.98 1.31
N HIS A 91 19.34 -4.84 0.89
CA HIS A 91 19.39 -3.62 1.67
C HIS A 91 18.66 -3.83 3.01
N LYS A 92 19.30 -3.47 4.13
CA LYS A 92 18.80 -3.70 5.50
C LYS A 92 17.35 -3.24 5.73
N ASP A 93 16.97 -2.13 5.11
CA ASP A 93 15.65 -1.52 5.29
C ASP A 93 14.59 -2.01 4.29
N PHE A 94 14.95 -2.80 3.27
CA PHE A 94 14.02 -3.21 2.22
C PHE A 94 12.83 -3.98 2.80
N LYS A 95 13.14 -4.91 3.70
CA LYS A 95 12.20 -5.84 4.34
C LYS A 95 11.63 -5.30 5.65
N LYS A 96 11.90 -4.04 6.03
CA LYS A 96 11.54 -3.48 7.35
C LYS A 96 10.06 -3.62 7.72
N TYR A 97 9.18 -3.56 6.72
CA TYR A 97 7.73 -3.69 6.89
C TYR A 97 7.18 -5.09 6.60
N TRP A 98 7.98 -6.05 6.12
CA TRP A 98 7.47 -7.35 5.69
C TRP A 98 6.73 -8.11 6.79
N ASN A 99 7.21 -8.01 8.03
CA ASN A 99 6.66 -8.71 9.19
C ASN A 99 5.73 -7.82 10.05
N LEU A 100 5.32 -6.65 9.53
CA LEU A 100 4.38 -5.75 10.21
C LEU A 100 2.95 -6.13 9.83
N THR A 101 2.32 -6.98 10.63
CA THR A 101 0.92 -7.40 10.47
C THR A 101 -0.04 -6.32 10.98
N LYS A 102 -1.31 -6.40 10.56
CA LYS A 102 -2.36 -5.50 11.05
C LYS A 102 -2.66 -5.65 12.54
N ASP A 103 -2.22 -6.73 13.19
CA ASP A 103 -2.29 -6.89 14.66
C ASP A 103 -1.40 -5.88 15.40
N LYS A 104 -0.43 -5.27 14.71
CA LYS A 104 0.48 -4.25 15.23
C LYS A 104 0.15 -2.84 14.73
N ILE A 105 -0.93 -2.68 13.98
CA ILE A 105 -1.35 -1.39 13.41
C ILE A 105 -2.49 -0.84 14.27
N GLU A 106 -2.33 0.39 14.75
CA GLU A 106 -3.33 1.05 15.59
C GLU A 106 -4.68 1.14 14.87
N VAL A 107 -5.76 0.92 15.63
CA VAL A 107 -7.14 0.73 15.16
C VAL A 107 -7.35 -0.54 14.33
N CYS A 108 -6.44 -0.89 13.43
CA CYS A 108 -6.57 -2.08 12.56
C CYS A 108 -6.44 -3.39 13.34
N LYS A 109 -5.71 -3.41 14.45
CA LYS A 109 -5.58 -4.58 15.32
C LYS A 109 -6.92 -5.05 15.89
N ASP A 110 -7.85 -4.12 16.08
CA ASP A 110 -9.19 -4.37 16.60
C ASP A 110 -10.24 -4.57 15.48
N CYS A 111 -9.84 -4.41 14.21
CA CYS A 111 -10.76 -4.49 13.07
C CYS A 111 -11.04 -5.94 12.65
N GLU A 112 -12.31 -6.24 12.43
CA GLU A 112 -12.86 -7.48 11.88
C GLU A 112 -12.40 -7.76 10.44
N PHE A 113 -12.06 -6.74 9.66
CA PHE A 113 -11.57 -6.89 8.28
C PHE A 113 -10.06 -7.07 8.18
N ARG A 114 -9.32 -7.11 9.31
CA ARG A 114 -7.86 -6.97 9.29
C ARG A 114 -7.10 -8.02 8.47
N TYR A 115 -7.63 -9.22 8.29
CA TYR A 115 -6.99 -10.27 7.50
C TYR A 115 -7.48 -10.38 6.06
N ILE A 116 -8.46 -9.57 5.65
CA ILE A 116 -8.95 -9.50 4.26
C ILE A 116 -8.73 -8.11 3.63
N CYS A 117 -8.26 -7.16 4.43
CA CYS A 117 -7.92 -5.80 4.01
C CYS A 117 -6.44 -5.70 3.63
N THR A 118 -6.16 -5.05 2.50
CA THR A 118 -4.79 -4.67 2.12
C THR A 118 -4.23 -3.61 3.06
N ASP A 119 -2.95 -3.71 3.43
CA ASP A 119 -2.29 -2.78 4.34
C ASP A 119 -1.28 -1.84 3.65
N CYS A 120 -1.67 -0.59 3.41
CA CYS A 120 -0.80 0.40 2.79
C CYS A 120 0.10 1.10 3.82
N ARG A 121 1.42 0.94 3.68
CA ARG A 121 2.43 1.67 4.47
C ARG A 121 3.01 2.90 3.76
N ALA A 122 2.66 3.11 2.49
CA ALA A 122 3.07 4.30 1.73
C ALA A 122 2.30 5.55 2.18
N TYR A 123 1.01 5.39 2.51
CA TYR A 123 0.12 6.47 2.94
C TYR A 123 -0.57 6.08 4.24
N THR A 124 -0.03 6.55 5.35
CA THR A 124 -0.53 6.31 6.71
C THR A 124 -1.02 7.62 7.32
N GLU A 125 -1.72 7.55 8.44
CA GLU A 125 -2.12 8.77 9.16
C GLU A 125 -0.95 9.48 9.84
N LYS A 126 0.23 8.84 9.94
CA LYS A 126 1.45 9.37 10.58
C LYS A 126 1.23 9.88 12.01
N THR A 127 0.49 9.10 12.79
CA THR A 127 0.11 9.41 14.18
C THR A 127 0.81 8.53 15.21
N HIS A 128 1.31 7.35 14.81
CA HIS A 128 1.90 6.37 15.72
C HIS A 128 3.15 5.76 15.12
N GLU A 129 4.16 5.58 15.97
CA GLU A 129 5.37 4.81 15.68
C GLU A 129 5.61 3.85 16.84
N ASN A 130 6.14 2.66 16.55
CA ASN A 130 6.55 1.72 17.59
C ASN A 130 7.96 2.04 18.11
N GLU A 131 8.43 1.27 19.10
CA GLU A 131 9.77 1.41 19.70
C GLU A 131 10.94 1.28 18.71
N PHE A 132 10.71 0.68 17.55
CA PHE A 132 11.69 0.52 16.47
C PHE A 132 11.60 1.63 15.40
N GLY A 133 10.75 2.65 15.62
CA GLY A 133 10.53 3.74 14.67
C GLY A 133 9.75 3.34 13.41
N LEU A 134 9.01 2.24 13.44
CA LEU A 134 8.11 1.85 12.35
C LEU A 134 6.75 2.51 12.51
N ASP A 135 6.23 3.10 11.43
CA ASP A 135 4.91 3.71 11.39
C ASP A 135 3.80 2.64 11.52
N THR A 136 3.16 2.62 12.69
CA THR A 136 2.06 1.72 13.06
C THR A 136 0.69 2.39 12.91
N SER A 137 0.63 3.56 12.26
CA SER A 137 -0.64 4.27 12.07
C SER A 137 -1.56 3.53 11.10
N LYS A 138 -2.86 3.76 11.25
CA LYS A 138 -3.89 3.31 10.30
C LYS A 138 -3.59 3.81 8.87
N PRO A 139 -3.90 3.04 7.82
CA PRO A 139 -3.83 3.52 6.43
C PRO A 139 -4.67 4.78 6.23
N LEU A 140 -4.09 5.81 5.61
CA LEU A 140 -4.71 7.13 5.46
C LEU A 140 -6.08 7.06 4.77
N LYS A 141 -6.18 6.24 3.73
CA LYS A 141 -7.37 6.14 2.87
C LYS A 141 -8.39 5.10 3.33
N CYS A 142 -8.34 4.73 4.61
CA CYS A 142 -9.35 3.88 5.23
C CYS A 142 -10.31 4.76 6.07
N GLY A 143 -11.57 4.81 5.64
CA GLY A 143 -12.65 5.51 6.31
C GLY A 143 -13.37 4.70 7.39
N TYR A 144 -13.06 3.41 7.51
CA TYR A 144 -13.81 2.50 8.37
C TYR A 144 -13.42 2.60 9.85
N SER A 145 -14.39 2.60 10.76
CA SER A 145 -14.19 2.51 12.20
C SER A 145 -14.68 1.17 12.75
N PRO A 146 -13.80 0.29 13.27
CA PRO A 146 -14.22 -1.00 13.83
C PRO A 146 -14.97 -0.87 15.17
N TYR A 147 -14.93 0.30 15.79
CA TYR A 147 -15.61 0.56 17.07
C TYR A 147 -17.08 0.98 16.89
N THR A 148 -17.42 1.54 15.72
CA THR A 148 -18.79 1.98 15.40
C THR A 148 -19.42 1.15 14.27
N GLY A 149 -18.61 0.46 13.47
CA GLY A 149 -19.08 -0.27 12.29
C GLY A 149 -19.37 0.63 11.08
N GLU A 150 -18.96 1.90 11.14
CA GLU A 150 -19.32 2.91 10.14
C GLU A 150 -18.16 3.26 9.20
N TRP A 151 -18.53 3.60 7.97
CA TRP A 151 -17.61 4.13 6.96
C TRP A 151 -17.79 5.63 6.82
N GLU A 152 -16.71 6.38 7.01
CA GLU A 152 -16.66 7.81 6.74
C GLU A 152 -15.82 8.13 5.51
N GLU A 153 -16.06 9.29 4.90
CA GLU A 153 -15.19 9.78 3.84
C GLU A 153 -13.82 10.16 4.43
N TRP A 154 -12.79 9.38 4.10
CA TRP A 154 -11.45 9.56 4.65
C TRP A 154 -10.83 10.90 4.21
N SER A 155 -11.21 11.40 3.04
CA SER A 155 -10.58 12.57 2.44
C SER A 155 -11.01 13.88 3.15
N THR A 156 -12.23 13.94 3.68
CA THR A 156 -12.77 15.12 4.38
C THR A 156 -12.57 15.07 5.91
N ASN A 157 -12.11 13.95 6.46
CA ASN A 157 -11.94 13.81 7.91
C ASN A 157 -10.88 14.80 8.46
N PRO A 158 -11.21 15.62 9.49
CA PRO A 158 -10.30 16.62 10.05
C PRO A 158 -9.00 16.05 10.61
N LEU A 159 -9.05 14.84 11.19
CA LEU A 159 -7.88 14.21 11.82
C LEU A 159 -6.83 13.78 10.79
N LYS A 160 -7.23 13.59 9.53
CA LYS A 160 -6.36 13.13 8.44
C LYS A 160 -5.70 14.28 7.66
N GLN A 161 -6.09 15.54 7.91
CA GLN A 161 -5.62 16.70 7.13
C GLN A 161 -4.12 16.93 7.22
N LYS A 162 -3.50 16.64 8.37
CA LYS A 162 -2.04 16.73 8.53
C LYS A 162 -1.30 15.77 7.59
N ALA A 163 -1.77 14.52 7.51
CA ALA A 163 -1.21 13.51 6.61
C ALA A 163 -1.48 13.83 5.15
N ILE A 164 -2.71 14.25 4.80
CA ILE A 164 -3.07 14.69 3.44
C ILE A 164 -2.14 15.81 2.97
N LYS A 165 -1.86 16.80 3.82
CA LYS A 165 -0.90 17.87 3.53
C LYS A 165 0.53 17.34 3.36
N TYR A 166 0.97 16.46 4.24
CA TYR A 166 2.30 15.84 4.17
C TYR A 166 2.54 15.12 2.83
N TYR A 167 1.55 14.35 2.36
CA TYR A 167 1.62 13.62 1.10
C TYR A 167 1.24 14.45 -0.14
N ARG A 168 1.01 15.76 0.02
CA ARG A 168 0.62 16.69 -1.06
C ARG A 168 -0.66 16.25 -1.80
N MET A 169 -1.63 15.72 -1.06
CA MET A 169 -2.89 15.18 -1.59
C MET A 169 -4.05 16.17 -1.56
N GLN A 170 -3.85 17.43 -1.18
CA GLN A 170 -4.94 18.41 -0.95
C GLN A 170 -5.85 18.58 -2.16
N GLU A 171 -5.27 18.70 -3.37
CA GLU A 171 -6.04 18.87 -4.60
C GLU A 171 -6.72 17.58 -5.08
N LEU A 172 -6.27 16.41 -4.59
CA LEU A 172 -6.89 15.12 -4.88
C LEU A 172 -8.17 14.92 -4.06
N VAL A 173 -8.18 15.45 -2.85
CA VAL A 173 -9.30 15.38 -1.91
C VAL A 173 -10.43 16.35 -2.31
N LYS A 174 -10.12 17.51 -2.88
CA LYS A 174 -11.11 18.51 -3.32
C LYS A 174 -11.95 18.09 -4.54
N LYS A 175 -11.54 17.06 -5.28
CA LYS A 175 -12.15 16.65 -6.56
C LYS A 175 -13.03 15.40 -6.46
N ASN A 176 -13.18 14.82 -5.26
CA ASN A 176 -14.04 13.67 -5.01
C ASN A 176 -15.30 14.08 -4.27
#